data_AF-A0AAV5VT91-F1
#
_entry.id   AF-A0AAV5VT91-F1
#
_cell.length_a   1.000
_cell.length_b   1.000
_cell.length_c   1.000
_cell.angle_alpha   90.00
_cell.angle_beta   90.00
_cell.angle_gamma   90.00
#
_symmetry.space_group_name_H-M   'P 1'
#
loop_
_entity.id
_entity.type
_entity.pdbx_description
1 polymer ?
#
loop_
_entity_poly.entity_id
_entity_poly.type
_entity_poly.pdbx_seq_one_letter_code
_entity_poly.pdbx_strand_id
1 'polypeptide(L)'
;TESSTAQWANEDCDTQKLPFVCRRAGSVSVPAECPHEAQKPGKDIIAPGFPIHGIPCEYMLAVDAKSLVHLEILALEANPNIDFLEIYEGTMGHNLLANLTGTISNPAIYITKSANVMRVN
;
A
#
# COMPACT_ATOMS: atom_id res chain seq x y z
N THR A 1 -21.87 18.05 25.32
CA THR A 1 -20.57 17.34 25.26
C THR A 1 -20.19 17.25 23.80
N GLU A 2 -19.34 18.19 23.35
CA GLU A 2 -18.87 18.18 21.96
C GLU A 2 -17.92 17.00 21.76
N SER A 3 -18.28 16.12 20.84
CA SER A 3 -17.43 15.04 20.35
C SER A 3 -16.45 15.66 19.37
N SER A 4 -15.21 15.93 19.80
CA SER A 4 -14.15 16.28 18.87
C SER A 4 -13.84 15.05 18.01
N THR A 5 -14.15 15.17 16.72
CA THR A 5 -13.74 14.22 15.69
C THR A 5 -12.22 14.09 15.75
N ALA A 6 -11.71 12.91 16.13
CA ALA A 6 -10.28 12.66 16.11
C ALA A 6 -9.82 12.73 14.64
N GLN A 7 -9.18 13.84 14.28
CA GLN A 7 -8.66 14.07 12.95
C GLN A 7 -7.28 13.43 12.87
N TRP A 8 -7.11 12.43 12.01
CA TRP A 8 -5.81 11.82 11.77
C TRP A 8 -4.88 12.88 11.16
N ALA A 9 -3.78 13.16 11.84
CA ALA A 9 -2.78 14.11 11.39
C ALA A 9 -1.40 13.45 11.46
N ASN A 10 -0.66 13.52 10.34
CA ASN A 10 0.72 13.05 10.27
C ASN A 10 1.62 14.12 10.86
N GLU A 11 1.70 14.14 12.19
CA GLU A 11 2.50 15.09 12.97
C GLU A 11 3.67 14.37 13.61
N ASP A 12 4.82 15.05 13.70
CA ASP A 12 5.99 14.50 14.38
C ASP A 12 5.78 14.61 15.90
N CYS A 13 5.42 13.48 16.52
CA CYS A 13 5.17 13.40 17.96
C CYS A 13 6.38 13.82 18.81
N ASP A 14 7.61 13.83 18.27
CA ASP A 14 8.82 14.17 19.02
C ASP A 14 9.08 15.68 19.08
N THR A 15 8.69 16.40 18.04
CA THR A 15 8.88 17.86 17.93
C THR A 15 7.62 18.64 18.28
N GLN A 16 6.44 18.07 18.05
CA GLN A 16 5.16 18.74 18.22
C GLN A 16 4.52 18.35 19.55
N LYS A 17 4.62 19.26 20.53
CA LYS A 17 4.01 19.09 21.86
C LYS A 17 2.50 19.30 21.78
N LEU A 18 1.76 18.23 21.56
CA LEU A 18 0.31 18.22 21.51
C LEU A 18 -0.28 18.03 22.93
N PRO A 19 -1.49 18.54 23.22
CA PRO A 19 -2.15 18.40 24.53
C PRO A 19 -2.68 16.98 24.81
N PHE A 20 -2.44 16.04 23.89
CA PHE A 20 -2.76 14.62 24.00
C PHE A 20 -1.50 13.78 23.72
N VAL A 21 -1.49 12.55 24.22
CA VAL A 21 -0.40 11.61 23.95
C VAL A 21 -0.47 11.17 22.49
N CYS A 22 0.38 11.75 21.66
CA CYS A 22 0.68 11.26 20.33
C CYS A 22 1.54 10.01 20.47
N ARG A 23 0.95 8.83 20.25
CA ARG A 23 1.70 7.57 20.16
C ARG A 23 1.64 7.12 18.71
N ARG A 24 2.79 6.98 18.05
CA ARG A 24 2.83 6.17 16.82
C ARG A 24 2.21 4.83 17.18
N ALA A 25 1.12 4.44 16.50
CA ALA A 25 0.65 3.06 16.57
C ALA A 25 1.88 2.19 16.34
N GLY A 26 2.21 1.33 17.31
CA GLY A 26 3.53 0.70 17.41
C GLY A 26 3.99 0.26 16.03
N SER A 27 5.17 0.76 15.60
CA SER A 27 5.69 0.54 14.26
C SER A 27 5.56 -0.93 13.94
N VAL A 28 4.67 -1.28 13.01
CA VAL A 28 4.51 -2.64 12.53
C VAL A 28 5.83 -2.97 11.86
N SER A 29 6.71 -3.67 12.57
CA SER A 29 7.99 -4.11 12.03
C SER A 29 7.68 -5.29 11.11
N VAL A 30 7.50 -4.98 9.82
CA VAL A 30 7.34 -6.00 8.79
C VAL A 30 8.71 -6.60 8.50
N PRO A 31 8.84 -7.93 8.32
CA PRO A 31 10.09 -8.53 7.86
C PRO A 31 10.61 -7.83 6.60
N ALA A 32 11.92 -7.61 6.52
CA ALA A 32 12.60 -7.00 5.37
C ALA A 32 12.74 -7.99 4.19
N GLU A 33 11.75 -8.86 4.02
CA GLU A 33 11.72 -9.93 3.03
C GLU A 33 10.36 -9.92 2.34
N CYS A 34 10.33 -10.23 1.05
CA CYS A 34 9.09 -10.34 0.31
C CYS A 34 8.25 -11.50 0.87
N PRO A 35 6.92 -11.35 1.00
CA PRO A 35 6.08 -12.45 1.42
C PRO A 35 6.20 -13.63 0.46
N HIS A 36 6.53 -14.81 0.99
CA HIS A 36 6.53 -16.05 0.21
C HIS A 36 5.12 -16.59 -0.04
N GLU A 37 4.17 -16.23 0.81
CA GLU A 37 2.78 -16.65 0.70
C GLU A 37 1.99 -15.74 -0.25
N ALA A 38 1.11 -16.37 -1.03
CA ALA A 38 0.18 -15.65 -1.89
C ALA A 38 -0.74 -14.76 -1.04
N GLN A 39 -0.90 -13.51 -1.47
CA GLN A 39 -1.74 -12.54 -0.79
C GLN A 39 -3.21 -12.94 -0.91
N LYS A 40 -3.93 -12.89 0.22
CA LYS A 40 -5.34 -13.27 0.29
C LYS A 40 -6.23 -12.02 0.16
N PRO A 41 -7.40 -12.13 -0.48
CA PRO A 41 -8.36 -11.03 -0.53
C PRO A 41 -8.75 -10.51 0.86
N GLY A 42 -8.93 -9.19 0.99
CA GLY A 42 -9.33 -8.53 2.23
C GLY A 42 -8.22 -8.44 3.29
N LYS A 43 -6.96 -8.63 2.90
CA LYS A 43 -5.80 -8.37 3.75
C LYS A 43 -5.03 -7.17 3.22
N ASP A 44 -4.59 -6.34 4.14
CA ASP A 44 -3.72 -5.20 3.83
C ASP A 44 -2.33 -5.72 3.46
N ILE A 45 -1.76 -5.12 2.42
CA ILE A 45 -0.40 -5.39 1.98
C ILE A 45 0.43 -4.18 2.40
N ILE A 46 1.46 -4.42 3.19
CA ILE A 46 2.40 -3.40 3.64
C ILE A 46 3.72 -3.64 2.91
N ALA A 47 4.39 -2.54 2.56
CA ALA A 47 5.72 -2.60 1.98
C ALA A 47 6.67 -3.46 2.85
N PRO A 48 7.49 -4.32 2.23
CA PRO A 48 8.43 -5.18 2.94
C PRO A 48 9.40 -4.31 3.74
N GLY A 49 9.73 -4.73 4.97
CA GLY A 49 10.69 -4.02 5.79
C GLY A 49 10.27 -2.62 6.26
N PHE A 50 9.04 -2.16 6.00
CA PHE A 50 8.58 -0.83 6.40
C PHE A 50 8.96 -0.54 7.87
N PRO A 51 9.63 0.59 8.16
CA PRO A 51 9.85 1.78 7.31
C PRO A 51 11.15 1.78 6.48
N ILE A 52 11.85 0.64 6.34
CA ILE A 52 13.04 0.51 5.49
C ILE A 52 12.61 0.53 4.02
N HIS A 53 13.38 1.23 3.18
CA HIS A 53 13.11 1.43 1.76
C HIS A 53 14.03 0.58 0.86
N GLY A 54 13.68 0.45 -0.42
CA GLY A 54 14.55 -0.13 -1.45
C GLY A 54 14.55 -1.66 -1.54
N ILE A 55 13.52 -2.34 -1.01
CA ILE A 55 13.35 -3.78 -1.15
C ILE A 55 12.37 -4.03 -2.32
N PRO A 56 12.85 -4.54 -3.48
CA PRO A 56 11.98 -4.80 -4.61
C PRO A 56 11.18 -6.08 -4.37
N CYS A 57 9.85 -5.99 -4.38
CA CYS A 57 8.97 -7.14 -4.23
C CYS A 57 7.90 -7.17 -5.31
N GLU A 58 7.70 -8.35 -5.87
CA GLU A 58 6.59 -8.60 -6.78
C GLU A 58 5.48 -9.36 -6.03
N TYR A 59 4.25 -8.88 -6.16
CA TYR A 59 3.06 -9.49 -5.62
C TYR A 59 2.14 -9.94 -6.76
N MET A 60 1.71 -11.20 -6.71
CA MET A 60 0.62 -11.69 -7.54
C MET A 60 -0.66 -11.79 -6.72
N LEU A 61 -1.61 -10.92 -7.03
CA LEU A 61 -2.93 -10.89 -6.44
C LEU A 61 -3.87 -11.70 -7.32
N ALA A 62 -4.40 -12.80 -6.79
CA ALA A 62 -5.31 -13.68 -7.54
C ALA A 62 -6.64 -13.84 -6.79
N VAL A 63 -7.72 -13.78 -7.55
CA VAL A 63 -9.08 -14.08 -7.10
C VAL A 63 -9.67 -15.22 -7.93
N ASP A 64 -10.87 -15.68 -7.58
CA ASP A 64 -11.58 -16.71 -8.32
C ASP A 64 -11.74 -16.34 -9.80
N ALA A 65 -11.74 -17.35 -10.69
CA ALA A 65 -11.70 -17.16 -12.14
C ALA A 65 -12.88 -16.35 -12.74
N LYS A 66 -13.94 -16.11 -11.98
CA LYS A 66 -15.11 -15.31 -12.40
C LYS A 66 -15.15 -13.92 -11.75
N SER A 67 -14.11 -13.55 -11.04
CA SER A 67 -14.00 -12.31 -10.29
C SER A 67 -12.89 -11.43 -10.87
N LEU A 68 -13.02 -10.13 -10.62
CA LEU A 68 -12.01 -9.13 -10.95
C LEU A 68 -11.24 -8.74 -9.69
N VAL A 69 -9.97 -8.40 -9.85
CA VAL A 69 -9.14 -7.94 -8.73
C VAL A 69 -9.42 -6.47 -8.51
N HIS A 70 -9.75 -6.10 -7.27
CA HIS A 70 -9.92 -4.72 -6.82
C HIS A 70 -8.81 -4.41 -5.81
N LEU A 71 -7.91 -3.50 -6.19
CA LEU A 71 -6.81 -3.03 -5.36
C LEU A 71 -7.05 -1.57 -4.97
N GLU A 72 -7.00 -1.31 -3.66
CA GLU A 72 -7.10 0.04 -3.09
C GLU A 72 -5.76 0.43 -2.47
N ILE A 73 -5.16 1.52 -2.96
CA ILE A 73 -3.95 2.11 -2.41
C ILE A 73 -4.39 3.11 -1.34
N LEU A 74 -4.31 2.71 -0.08
CA LEU A 74 -4.70 3.57 1.07
C LEU A 74 -3.71 4.73 1.27
N ALA A 75 -2.42 4.43 1.18
CA ALA A 75 -1.34 5.41 1.29
C ALA A 75 -0.10 4.89 0.53
N LEU A 76 0.65 5.81 -0.08
CA LEU A 76 1.95 5.53 -0.68
C LEU A 76 2.90 6.68 -0.33
N GLU A 77 4.10 6.33 0.10
CA GLU A 77 5.23 7.26 0.23
C GLU A 77 6.44 6.63 -0.45
N ALA A 78 6.75 7.12 -1.65
CA ALA A 78 7.83 6.64 -2.49
C ALA A 78 8.72 7.82 -2.91
N ASN A 79 10.02 7.59 -3.08
CA ASN A 79 10.90 8.62 -3.64
C ASN A 79 10.55 8.87 -5.11
N PRO A 80 10.15 10.10 -5.51
CA PRO A 80 9.69 10.41 -6.88
C PRO A 80 10.64 10.05 -8.03
N ASN A 81 11.94 9.91 -7.74
CA ASN A 81 12.97 9.70 -8.76
C ASN A 81 13.56 8.29 -8.77
N ILE A 82 13.23 7.46 -7.77
CA ILE A 82 13.90 6.18 -7.53
C ILE A 82 12.88 5.05 -7.37
N ASP A 83 11.84 5.30 -6.58
CA ASP A 83 10.88 4.27 -6.18
C ASP A 83 9.58 4.42 -6.95
N PHE A 84 9.01 3.30 -7.38
CA PHE A 84 7.74 3.25 -8.07
C PHE A 84 6.95 2.01 -7.64
N LEU A 85 5.63 2.11 -7.73
CA LEU A 85 4.69 1.01 -7.58
C LEU A 85 3.94 0.85 -8.91
N GLU A 86 4.25 -0.21 -9.63
CA GLU A 86 3.66 -0.57 -10.90
C GLU A 86 2.57 -1.62 -10.71
N ILE A 87 1.39 -1.33 -11.27
CA ILE A 87 0.22 -2.19 -11.18
C ILE A 87 -0.10 -2.66 -12.59
N TYR A 88 -0.08 -3.97 -12.80
CA TYR A 88 -0.37 -4.61 -14.08
C TYR A 88 -1.58 -5.54 -13.99
N GLU A 89 -2.39 -5.57 -15.04
CA GLU A 89 -3.42 -6.57 -15.21
C GLU A 89 -2.83 -7.87 -15.80
N GLY A 90 -3.20 -9.00 -15.20
CA GLY A 90 -2.76 -10.33 -15.60
C GLY A 90 -1.37 -10.70 -15.05
N THR A 91 -0.88 -11.87 -15.48
CA THR A 91 0.40 -12.45 -15.02
C THR A 91 1.61 -11.98 -15.81
N MET A 92 1.40 -11.54 -17.06
CA MET A 92 2.49 -11.33 -18.02
C MET A 92 3.09 -9.91 -17.99
N GLY A 93 2.58 -9.00 -17.15
CA GLY A 93 3.13 -7.65 -17.01
C GLY A 93 3.00 -6.75 -18.25
N HIS A 94 2.17 -7.11 -19.24
CA HIS A 94 2.04 -6.34 -20.48
C HIS A 94 0.98 -5.22 -20.42
N ASN A 95 0.05 -5.30 -19.47
CA ASN A 95 -1.06 -4.34 -19.38
C ASN A 95 -0.91 -3.48 -18.12
N LEU A 96 -0.17 -2.39 -18.23
CA LEU A 96 0.04 -1.43 -17.14
C LEU A 96 -1.25 -0.67 -16.85
N LEU A 97 -1.75 -0.80 -15.63
CA LEU A 97 -2.89 -0.02 -15.11
C LEU A 97 -2.42 1.29 -14.50
N ALA A 98 -1.31 1.28 -13.76
CA ALA A 98 -0.75 2.48 -13.14
C ALA A 98 0.74 2.31 -12.82
N ASN A 99 1.47 3.42 -12.88
CA ASN A 99 2.81 3.56 -12.33
C ASN A 99 2.75 4.74 -11.34
N LEU A 100 2.91 4.43 -10.05
CA LEU A 100 2.72 5.36 -8.95
C LEU A 100 4.06 5.68 -8.28
N THR A 101 4.26 6.95 -7.94
CA THR A 101 5.43 7.40 -7.19
C THR A 101 5.07 8.65 -6.37
N GLY A 102 6.00 9.13 -5.54
CA GLY A 102 5.77 10.26 -4.65
C GLY A 102 4.83 9.91 -3.50
N THR A 103 4.04 10.90 -3.07
CA THR A 103 3.11 10.75 -1.95
C THR A 103 1.67 10.68 -2.44
N ILE A 104 0.96 9.61 -2.08
CA ILE A 104 -0.48 9.44 -2.29
C ILE A 104 -1.13 9.38 -0.92
N SER A 105 -1.95 10.39 -0.61
CA SER A 105 -2.66 10.52 0.67
C SER A 105 -4.16 10.27 0.56
N ASN A 106 -4.69 10.15 -0.66
CA ASN A 106 -6.09 9.86 -0.92
C ASN A 106 -6.22 8.46 -1.53
N PRO A 107 -7.17 7.63 -1.10
CA PRO A 107 -7.33 6.28 -1.63
C PRO A 107 -7.48 6.28 -3.15
N ALA A 108 -6.68 5.45 -3.82
CA ALA A 108 -6.75 5.25 -5.26
C ALA A 108 -7.14 3.81 -5.57
N ILE A 109 -8.09 3.62 -6.47
CA ILE A 109 -8.67 2.32 -6.79
C ILE A 109 -8.25 1.88 -8.20
N TYR A 110 -7.78 0.64 -8.30
CA TYR A 110 -7.43 -0.02 -9.55
C TYR A 110 -8.15 -1.36 -9.65
N ILE A 111 -8.80 -1.60 -10.80
CA ILE A 111 -9.60 -2.81 -11.04
C ILE A 111 -9.19 -3.42 -12.37
N THR A 112 -9.02 -4.73 -12.41
CA THR A 112 -8.81 -5.45 -13.68
C THR A 112 -10.08 -5.42 -14.55
N LYS A 113 -9.93 -5.54 -15.87
CA LYS A 113 -11.07 -5.54 -16.81
C LYS A 113 -11.52 -6.94 -17.21
N SER A 114 -10.57 -7.86 -17.29
CA SER A 114 -10.74 -9.18 -17.92
C SER A 114 -9.98 -10.29 -17.22
N ALA A 115 -8.91 -9.97 -16.46
CA ALA A 115 -8.14 -10.95 -15.73
C ALA A 115 -8.59 -11.06 -14.26
N ASN A 116 -8.55 -12.27 -13.72
CA ASN A 116 -8.71 -12.54 -12.29
C ASN A 116 -7.39 -12.47 -11.50
N VAL A 117 -6.34 -11.92 -12.13
CA VAL A 117 -5.00 -11.77 -11.56
C VAL A 117 -4.48 -10.36 -11.83
N MET A 118 -3.79 -9.78 -10.84
CA MET A 118 -3.10 -8.50 -10.92
C MET A 118 -1.68 -8.68 -10.38
N ARG A 119 -0.68 -8.17 -11.11
CA ARG A 119 0.73 -8.18 -10.70
C ARG A 119 1.10 -6.78 -10.22
N VAL A 120 1.71 -6.68 -9.04
CA VAL A 120 2.14 -5.42 -8.43
C VAL A 120 3.64 -5.51 -8.18
N ASN A 121 4.41 -4.52 -8.63
CA ASN A 121 5.87 -4.45 -8.53
C ASN A 121 6.31 -3.11 -7.92
#